data_AF-A0A2U3QW60-F1
#
_entry.id   AF-A0A2U3QW60-F1
#
_cell.length_a   1.000
_cell.length_b   1.000
_cell.length_c   1.000
_cell.angle_alpha   90.00
_cell.angle_beta   90.00
_cell.angle_gamma   90.00
#
_symmetry.space_group_name_H-M   'P 1'
#
loop_
_entity.id
_entity.type
_entity.pdbx_description
1 polymer ?
#
loop_
_entity_poly.entity_id
_entity_poly.type
_entity_poly.pdbx_seq_one_letter_code
_entity_poly.pdbx_strand_id
1 'polypeptide(L)' 'MRNLSIPTTKDRVVEGALKLILEPIFKANFQPESYRYCSKRTAAEAIETVTISAIKYILNL' A
#
# COMPACT_ATOMS: atom_id res chain seq x y z
N MET A 1 -2.49 -22.28 13.25
CA MET A 1 -1.25 -22.23 12.42
C MET A 1 -1.59 -21.48 11.14
N ARG A 2 -0.74 -20.55 10.66
CA ARG A 2 -0.95 -19.84 9.39
C ARG A 2 -0.02 -20.43 8.33
N ASN A 3 -0.58 -21.16 7.37
CA ASN A 3 0.19 -21.78 6.30
C ASN A 3 0.71 -20.72 5.32
N LEU A 4 1.94 -20.89 4.83
CA LEU A 4 2.56 -20.02 3.83
C LEU A 4 2.83 -20.82 2.56
N SER A 5 2.19 -20.44 1.46
CA SER A 5 2.53 -20.98 0.13
C SER A 5 3.79 -20.27 -0.38
N ILE A 6 4.90 -21.00 -0.45
CA ILE A 6 6.16 -20.49 -0.98
C ILE A 6 6.30 -20.98 -2.43
N PRO A 7 6.27 -20.08 -3.42
CA PRO A 7 6.41 -20.45 -4.82
C PRO A 7 7.87 -20.77 -5.19
N THR A 8 8.08 -21.44 -6.34
CA THR A 8 9.44 -21.79 -6.78
C THR A 8 10.24 -20.54 -7.15
N THR A 9 11.56 -20.68 -7.32
CA THR A 9 12.40 -19.53 -7.73
C THR A 9 11.99 -18.96 -9.09
N LYS A 10 11.57 -19.80 -10.04
CA LYS A 10 11.12 -19.32 -11.36
C LYS A 10 9.84 -18.49 -11.24
N ASP A 11 8.90 -18.96 -10.43
CA ASP A 11 7.63 -18.27 -10.20
C ASP A 11 7.85 -16.89 -9.53
N ARG A 12 8.75 -16.81 -8.54
CA ARG A 12 9.11 -15.54 -7.89
C ARG A 12 9.73 -14.52 -8.84
N VAL A 13 10.47 -14.96 -9.85
CA VAL A 13 11.01 -14.06 -10.89
C VAL A 13 9.87 -13.50 -11.75
N VAL A 14 8.91 -14.35 -12.14
CA VAL A 14 7.73 -13.93 -12.91
C VAL A 14 6.86 -12.97 -12.09
N GLU A 15 6.61 -13.26 -10.82
CA GLU A 15 5.89 -12.38 -9.89
C GLU A 15 6.58 -11.00 -9.76
N GLY A 16 7.91 -10.99 -9.63
CA GLY A 16 8.70 -9.77 -9.56
C GLY A 16 8.61 -8.93 -10.85
N ALA A 17 8.75 -9.57 -12.01
CA ALA A 17 8.62 -8.90 -13.31
C ALA A 17 7.21 -8.32 -13.50
N LEU A 18 6.18 -9.09 -13.15
CA LEU A 18 4.79 -8.65 -13.20
C LEU A 18 4.55 -7.44 -12.31
N LYS A 19 5.09 -7.44 -11.08
CA LYS A 19 4.97 -6.32 -10.15
C LYS A 19 5.54 -5.02 -10.74
N LEU A 20 6.71 -5.06 -11.37
CA LEU A 20 7.33 -3.86 -11.96
C LEU A 20 6.46 -3.22 -13.04
N ILE A 21 5.69 -4.02 -13.78
CA ILE A 21 4.79 -3.55 -14.85
C ILE A 21 3.44 -3.10 -14.28
N LEU A 22 2.82 -3.91 -13.43
CA LEU A 22 1.47 -3.64 -12.92
C LEU A 22 1.44 -2.55 -11.86
N GLU A 23 2.46 -2.45 -11.01
CA GLU A 23 2.50 -1.48 -9.92
C GLU A 23 2.31 -0.02 -10.37
N PRO A 24 3.02 0.50 -11.40
CA PRO A 24 2.78 1.87 -11.87
C PRO A 24 1.40 2.06 -12.51
N ILE A 25 0.86 1.05 -13.20
CA ILE A 25 -0.47 1.12 -13.84
C ILE A 25 -1.55 1.28 -12.78
N PHE A 26 -1.56 0.42 -11.75
CA PHE A 26 -2.58 0.47 -10.71
C PHE A 26 -2.38 1.64 -9.76
N LYS A 27 -1.13 2.03 -9.46
CA LYS A 27 -0.86 3.19 -8.60
C LYS A 27 -1.36 4.50 -9.18
N ALA A 28 -1.47 4.62 -10.49
CA ALA A 28 -2.05 5.81 -11.12
C ALA A 28 -3.50 6.09 -10.67
N ASN A 29 -4.21 5.05 -10.23
CA ASN A 29 -5.61 5.13 -9.79
C ASN A 29 -5.78 4.87 -8.28
N PHE A 30 -4.70 4.90 -7.50
CA PHE A 30 -4.80 4.73 -6.04
C PHE A 30 -5.48 5.94 -5.39
N GLN A 31 -6.31 5.66 -4.38
CA GLN A 31 -6.83 6.72 -3.53
C GLN A 31 -5.68 7.39 -2.78
N PRO A 32 -5.72 8.72 -2.58
CA PRO A 32 -4.67 9.44 -1.88
C PRO A 32 -4.39 8.90 -0.47
N GLU A 33 -5.39 8.29 0.18
CA GLU A 33 -5.32 7.68 1.51
C GLU A 33 -4.84 6.21 1.48
N SER A 34 -4.32 5.72 0.34
CA SER A 34 -3.77 4.37 0.25
C SER A 34 -2.31 4.35 0.74
N TYR A 35 -2.05 3.73 1.88
CA TYR A 35 -0.70 3.59 2.47
C TYR A 35 -0.15 2.16 2.41
N ARG A 36 -1.02 1.17 2.22
CA ARG A 36 -0.64 -0.25 2.28
C ARG A 36 0.10 -0.67 1.02
N TYR A 37 1.19 -1.43 1.18
CA TYR A 37 2.03 -1.95 0.08
C TYR A 37 2.49 -0.87 -0.92
N CYS A 38 2.42 0.40 -0.53
CA CYS A 38 2.86 1.53 -1.33
C CYS A 38 4.33 1.80 -1.03
N SER A 39 5.18 1.70 -2.05
CA SER A 39 6.56 2.15 -1.91
C SER A 39 6.60 3.60 -1.44
N LYS A 40 7.51 3.91 -0.51
CA LYS A 40 7.73 5.25 0.06
C LYS A 40 6.57 5.83 0.88
N ARG A 41 5.60 5.00 1.31
CA ARG A 41 4.59 5.39 2.30
C ARG A 41 4.70 4.53 3.55
N THR A 42 4.53 5.14 4.71
CA THR A 42 4.69 4.45 6.00
C THR A 42 3.36 4.31 6.73
N ALA A 43 3.31 3.37 7.68
CA ALA A 43 2.16 3.24 8.56
C ALA A 43 2.00 4.48 9.48
N ALA A 44 3.09 5.16 9.81
CA ALA A 44 3.05 6.37 10.64
C ALA A 44 2.33 7.52 9.92
N GLU A 45 2.61 7.73 8.62
CA GLU A 45 1.91 8.73 7.80
C GLU A 45 0.41 8.45 7.73
N ALA A 46 0.00 7.18 7.71
CA ALA A 46 -1.41 6.81 7.73
C ALA A 46 -2.08 7.22 9.06
N ILE A 47 -1.41 6.95 10.19
CA ILE A 47 -1.91 7.33 11.53
C ILE A 47 -2.02 8.85 11.64
N GLU A 48 -0.99 9.57 11.19
CA GLU A 48 -0.98 11.04 11.18
C GLU A 48 -2.14 11.60 10.35
N THR A 49 -2.35 11.07 9.15
CA THR A 49 -3.44 11.51 8.25
C THR A 49 -4.81 11.29 8.89
N VAL A 50 -5.03 10.14 9.53
CA VAL A 50 -6.29 9.86 10.24
C VAL A 50 -6.45 10.80 11.43
N THR A 51 -5.39 11.07 12.18
CA THR A 51 -5.40 11.95 13.35
C THR A 51 -5.76 13.38 12.96
N ILE A 52 -5.12 13.92 11.93
CA ILE A 52 -5.39 15.26 11.40
C ILE A 52 -6.82 15.35 10.89
N SER A 53 -7.28 14.34 10.13
CA SER A 53 -8.65 14.32 9.57
C SER A 53 -9.71 14.27 10.68
N ALA A 54 -9.48 13.50 11.74
CA ALA A 54 -10.37 13.44 12.89
C ALA A 54 -10.42 14.79 13.64
N ILE A 55 -9.28 15.45 13.84
CA ILE A 55 -9.22 16.77 14.49
C ILE A 55 -10.00 17.81 13.67
N LYS A 56 -9.79 17.86 12.34
CA LYS A 56 -10.53 18.78 11.46
C LYS A 56 -12.04 18.57 11.56
N TYR A 57 -12.47 17.32 11.52
CA TYR A 57 -13.88 16.96 11.68
C TYR A 57 -14.47 17.45 13.00
N ILE A 58 -13.76 17.25 14.12
CA ILE A 58 -14.22 17.69 15.45
C ILE A 58 -14.29 19.22 15.53
N LEU A 59 -13.33 19.91 14.91
CA LEU A 59 -13.24 21.37 14.93
C LEU A 59 -14.16 22.05 13.89
N ASN A 60 -14.93 21.29 13.09
CA ASN A 60 -15.69 21.79 11.93
C ASN A 60 -14.83 22.68 10.99
N LEU A 61 -13.57 22.28 10.81
CA LEU A 61 -12.64 22.85 9.84
C LEU A 61 -12.62 22.04 8.54
#